data_AF-A0A936ZL56-F1
#
_entry.id   AF-A0A936ZL56-F1
#
_cell.length_a   1.000
_cell.length_b   1.000
_cell.length_c   1.000
_cell.angle_alpha   90.00
_cell.angle_beta   90.00
_cell.angle_gamma   90.00
#
_symmetry.space_group_name_H-M   'P 1'
#
loop_
_entity.id
_entity.type
_entity.pdbx_description
1 polymer ?
#
loop_
_entity_poly.entity_id
_entity_poly.type
_entity_poly.pdbx_seq_one_letter_code
_entity_poly.pdbx_strand_id
1 'polypeptide(L)'
;SKMFVAERLGQSPAIDPARVSRAVEFTRFPACGELSEHPDDREGRLVQAADLIGQLGDPLYVKKANALYYEFEEIGLNHQLGYTSPADLVERYPDFYWNSISPHLKEAVGYLNITTSGRQWIANLHSHIFCAEHSFALMGPQR
;
A
#
# COMPACT_ATOMS: atom_id res chain seq x y z
N SER A 1 -10.66 -13.34 -1.26
CA SER A 1 -10.19 -13.13 0.13
C SER A 1 -11.21 -13.60 1.17
N LYS A 2 -12.45 -13.10 1.21
CA LYS A 2 -13.45 -13.47 2.26
C LYS A 2 -13.75 -14.96 2.39
N MET A 3 -13.90 -15.66 1.26
CA MET A 3 -14.15 -17.11 1.28
C MET A 3 -13.00 -17.87 1.96
N PHE A 4 -11.75 -17.48 1.67
CA PHE A 4 -10.56 -18.04 2.31
C PHE A 4 -10.54 -17.77 3.83
N VAL A 5 -10.90 -16.55 4.26
CA VAL A 5 -11.02 -16.21 5.68
C VAL A 5 -12.07 -17.06 6.37
N ALA A 6 -13.26 -17.20 5.76
CA ALA A 6 -14.35 -18.02 6.30
C ALA A 6 -13.96 -19.50 6.40
N GLU A 7 -13.32 -20.05 5.37
CA GLU A 7 -12.88 -21.45 5.36
C GLU A 7 -11.78 -21.71 6.40
N ARG A 8 -10.79 -20.81 6.51
CA ARG A 8 -9.61 -21.04 7.36
C ARG A 8 -9.84 -20.70 8.83
N LEU A 9 -10.64 -19.68 9.10
CA LEU A 9 -10.85 -19.14 10.45
C LEU A 9 -12.25 -19.43 11.00
N GLY A 10 -13.18 -19.98 10.20
CA GLY A 10 -14.55 -20.25 10.63
C GLY A 10 -14.70 -21.23 11.80
N GLN A 11 -13.69 -22.08 12.03
CA GLN A 11 -13.64 -23.01 13.15
C GLN A 11 -12.71 -22.55 14.29
N SER A 12 -12.17 -21.32 14.21
CA SER A 12 -11.26 -20.81 15.23
C SER A 12 -12.04 -20.39 16.47
N PRO A 13 -11.71 -20.90 17.67
CA PRO A 13 -12.38 -20.49 18.91
C PRO A 13 -11.94 -19.09 19.40
N ALA A 14 -10.86 -18.54 18.83
CA ALA A 14 -10.25 -17.30 19.30
C ALA A 14 -10.32 -16.14 18.31
N ILE A 15 -10.65 -16.41 17.04
CA ILE A 15 -10.61 -15.41 15.97
C ILE A 15 -12.00 -15.27 15.37
N ASP A 16 -12.52 -14.04 15.34
CA ASP A 16 -13.76 -13.72 14.64
C ASP A 16 -13.48 -13.59 13.12
N PRO A 17 -13.95 -14.53 12.27
CA PRO A 17 -13.72 -14.49 10.83
C PRO A 17 -14.45 -13.32 10.15
N ALA A 18 -15.57 -12.84 10.71
CA ALA A 18 -16.30 -11.70 10.16
C ALA A 18 -15.51 -10.41 10.39
N ARG A 19 -14.88 -10.25 11.56
CA ARG A 19 -14.02 -9.12 11.87
C ARG A 19 -12.79 -9.06 10.96
N VAL A 20 -12.10 -10.19 10.76
CA VAL A 20 -10.99 -10.29 9.81
C VAL A 20 -11.45 -10.00 8.38
N SER A 21 -12.59 -10.55 7.97
CA SER A 21 -13.14 -10.31 6.62
C SER A 21 -13.47 -8.84 6.39
N ARG A 22 -13.97 -8.11 7.40
CA ARG A 22 -14.18 -6.67 7.31
C ARG A 22 -12.85 -5.93 7.17
N ALA A 23 -11.85 -6.26 7.98
CA ALA A 23 -10.54 -5.61 7.90
C ALA A 23 -9.85 -5.80 6.55
N VAL A 24 -9.94 -7.00 5.96
CA VAL A 24 -9.37 -7.28 4.62
C VAL A 24 -10.07 -6.49 3.51
N GLU A 25 -11.32 -6.07 3.67
CA GLU A 25 -11.99 -5.26 2.65
C GLU A 25 -11.41 -3.84 2.53
N PHE A 26 -10.75 -3.33 3.57
CA PHE A 26 -10.06 -2.04 3.52
C PHE A 26 -8.82 -2.06 2.62
N THR A 27 -8.31 -3.25 2.25
CA THR A 27 -7.18 -3.38 1.31
C THR A 27 -7.62 -3.41 -0.15
N ARG A 28 -8.92 -3.20 -0.45
CA ARG A 28 -9.36 -3.03 -1.83
C ARG A 28 -8.77 -1.76 -2.40
N PHE A 29 -8.27 -1.86 -3.62
CA PHE A 29 -7.62 -0.76 -4.32
C PHE A 29 -8.36 -0.44 -5.64
N PRO A 30 -8.54 0.85 -6.01
CA PRO A 30 -8.18 2.07 -5.26
C PRO A 30 -8.90 2.15 -3.91
N ALA A 31 -8.21 2.68 -2.89
CA ALA A 31 -8.74 2.79 -1.53
C ALA A 31 -10.08 3.54 -1.57
N CYS A 32 -11.18 2.79 -1.40
CA CYS A 32 -12.51 3.30 -1.64
C CYS A 32 -13.08 3.86 -0.34
N GLY A 33 -13.39 5.16 -0.33
CA GLY A 33 -14.21 5.81 0.71
C GLY A 33 -13.48 6.92 1.46
N GLU A 34 -14.29 7.87 1.96
CA GLU A 34 -13.85 8.81 3.00
C GLU A 34 -13.23 8.01 4.16
N LEU A 35 -12.17 8.56 4.77
CA LEU A 35 -11.61 8.01 6.00
C LEU A 35 -12.70 7.97 7.08
N SER A 36 -13.43 6.86 7.17
CA SER A 36 -14.36 6.61 8.26
C SER A 36 -13.52 6.55 9.53
N GLU A 37 -13.64 7.58 10.37
CA GLU A 37 -13.00 7.64 11.68
C GLU A 37 -13.76 6.79 12.71
N HIS A 38 -14.73 5.98 12.27
CA HIS A 38 -15.48 5.11 13.16
C HIS A 38 -14.51 4.17 13.92
N PRO A 39 -14.66 4.02 15.24
CA PRO A 39 -13.77 3.18 16.05
C PRO A 39 -13.69 1.73 15.55
N ASP A 40 -14.81 1.20 15.05
CA ASP A 40 -14.90 -0.19 14.57
C ASP A 40 -14.08 -0.44 13.28
N ASP A 41 -13.73 0.62 12.55
CA ASP A 41 -12.97 0.54 11.29
C ASP A 41 -11.45 0.60 11.52
N ARG A 42 -11.02 0.84 12.76
CA ARG A 42 -9.60 1.03 13.10
C ARG A 42 -8.71 -0.13 12.67
N GLU A 43 -9.17 -1.37 12.86
CA GLU A 43 -8.40 -2.55 12.42
C GLU A 43 -8.28 -2.61 10.90
N GLY A 44 -9.35 -2.29 10.18
CA GLY A 44 -9.32 -2.19 8.72
C GLY A 44 -8.31 -1.13 8.24
N ARG A 45 -8.32 0.05 8.86
CA ARG A 45 -7.34 1.11 8.57
C ARG A 45 -5.90 0.69 8.84
N LEU A 46 -5.65 -0.03 9.94
CA LEU A 46 -4.31 -0.55 10.25
C LEU A 46 -3.87 -1.63 9.25
N VAL A 47 -4.77 -2.53 8.84
CA VAL A 47 -4.50 -3.55 7.82
C VAL A 47 -4.23 -2.90 6.46
N GLN A 48 -5.01 -1.89 6.07
CA GLN A 48 -4.79 -1.09 4.87
C GLN A 48 -3.42 -0.40 4.90
N ALA A 49 -3.09 0.29 6.00
CA ALA A 49 -1.80 0.95 6.12
C ALA A 49 -0.63 -0.06 6.06
N ALA A 50 -0.78 -1.25 6.65
CA ALA A 50 0.23 -2.30 6.58
C ALA A 50 0.41 -2.84 5.16
N ASP A 51 -0.67 -3.04 4.42
CA ASP A 51 -0.64 -3.46 3.01
C ASP A 51 0.06 -2.40 2.14
N LEU A 52 -0.35 -1.13 2.25
CA LEU A 52 0.25 -0.02 1.52
C LEU A 52 1.74 0.13 1.85
N ILE A 53 2.13 0.17 3.13
CA ILE A 53 3.55 0.27 3.52
C ILE A 53 4.35 -0.95 3.04
N GLY A 54 3.75 -2.15 3.07
CA GLY A 54 4.40 -3.36 2.60
C GLY A 54 4.69 -3.32 1.10
N GLN A 55 3.75 -2.83 0.29
CA GLN A 55 3.92 -2.68 -1.16
C GLN A 55 4.92 -1.57 -1.50
N LEU A 56 4.83 -0.43 -0.82
CA LEU A 56 5.56 0.80 -1.14
C LEU A 56 6.95 0.89 -0.50
N GLY A 57 7.11 0.29 0.67
CA GLY A 57 8.38 0.17 1.37
C GLY A 57 9.24 -1.00 0.88
N ASP A 58 8.76 -1.80 -0.08
CA ASP A 58 9.50 -2.93 -0.65
C ASP A 58 10.76 -2.44 -1.37
N PRO A 59 11.97 -2.85 -0.95
CA PRO A 59 13.23 -2.46 -1.61
C PRO A 59 13.29 -2.81 -3.10
N LEU A 60 12.44 -3.74 -3.56
CA LEU A 60 12.31 -4.16 -4.95
C LEU A 60 11.16 -3.47 -5.68
N TYR A 61 10.56 -2.41 -5.11
CA TYR A 61 9.44 -1.66 -5.71
C TYR A 61 9.70 -1.31 -7.18
N VAL A 62 10.88 -0.76 -7.49
CA VAL A 62 11.28 -0.41 -8.87
C VAL A 62 11.29 -1.62 -9.81
N LYS A 63 11.70 -2.80 -9.33
CA LYS A 63 11.67 -4.03 -10.13
C LYS A 63 10.24 -4.55 -10.35
N LYS A 64 9.34 -4.27 -9.40
CA LYS A 64 7.93 -4.67 -9.44
C LYS A 64 7.04 -3.68 -10.18
N ALA A 65 7.49 -2.45 -10.41
CA ALA A 65 6.73 -1.39 -11.08
C ALA A 65 6.14 -1.83 -12.44
N ASN A 66 6.87 -2.62 -13.21
CA ASN A 66 6.37 -3.16 -14.48
C ASN A 66 5.16 -4.09 -14.29
N ALA A 67 5.18 -4.99 -13.31
CA ALA A 67 4.06 -5.87 -13.03
C ALA A 67 2.86 -5.07 -12.50
N LEU A 68 3.12 -4.14 -11.57
CA LEU A 68 2.12 -3.25 -10.98
C LEU A 68 1.42 -2.39 -12.04
N TYR A 69 2.14 -1.94 -13.08
CA TYR A 69 1.55 -1.21 -14.21
C TYR A 69 0.44 -2.01 -14.88
N TYR A 70 0.69 -3.27 -15.18
CA TYR A 70 -0.30 -4.12 -15.84
C TYR A 70 -1.46 -4.47 -14.91
N GLU A 71 -1.20 -4.66 -13.61
CA GLU A 71 -2.27 -4.80 -12.62
C GLU A 71 -3.20 -3.56 -12.60
N PHE A 72 -2.62 -2.36 -12.68
CA PHE A 72 -3.39 -1.12 -12.74
C PHE A 72 -4.13 -0.95 -14.08
N GLU A 73 -3.57 -1.48 -15.17
CA GLU A 73 -4.22 -1.49 -16.48
C GLU A 73 -5.47 -2.38 -16.47
N GLU A 74 -5.38 -3.58 -15.89
CA GLU A 74 -6.49 -4.53 -15.79
C GLU A 74 -7.72 -3.97 -15.08
N ILE A 75 -7.50 -3.14 -14.05
CA ILE A 75 -8.58 -2.49 -13.29
C ILE A 75 -8.96 -1.10 -13.84
N GLY A 76 -8.35 -0.66 -14.95
CA GLY A 76 -8.61 0.63 -15.59
C GLY A 76 -8.05 1.85 -14.85
N LEU A 77 -7.23 1.64 -13.83
CA LEU A 77 -6.70 2.71 -12.99
C LEU A 77 -5.61 3.53 -13.71
N ASN A 78 -4.84 2.92 -14.61
CA ASN A 78 -3.88 3.68 -15.43
C ASN A 78 -4.56 4.81 -16.19
N HIS A 79 -5.77 4.58 -16.71
CA HIS A 79 -6.53 5.62 -17.41
C HIS A 79 -6.97 6.75 -16.46
N GLN A 80 -7.42 6.40 -15.24
CA GLN A 80 -7.83 7.37 -14.22
C GLN A 80 -6.65 8.22 -13.71
N LEU A 81 -5.46 7.63 -13.59
CA LEU A 81 -4.24 8.30 -13.15
C LEU A 81 -3.45 8.95 -14.31
N GLY A 82 -3.90 8.74 -15.55
CA GLY A 82 -3.24 9.24 -16.76
C GLY A 82 -1.86 8.63 -17.00
N TYR A 83 -1.66 7.37 -16.60
CA TYR A 83 -0.44 6.60 -16.85
C TYR A 83 -0.50 5.95 -18.24
N THR A 84 0.61 6.04 -18.96
CA THR A 84 0.76 5.55 -20.34
C THR A 84 1.88 4.53 -20.49
N SER A 85 2.76 4.44 -19.49
CA SER A 85 3.87 3.49 -19.44
C SER A 85 4.25 3.13 -18.00
N PRO A 86 4.97 2.02 -17.78
CA PRO A 86 5.51 1.69 -16.46
C PRO A 86 6.46 2.75 -15.87
N ALA A 87 7.06 3.60 -16.70
CA ALA A 87 7.89 4.71 -16.23
C ALA A 87 7.05 5.75 -15.48
N ASP A 88 5.81 6.00 -15.93
CA ASP A 88 4.89 6.93 -15.25
C ASP A 88 4.60 6.51 -13.80
N LEU A 89 4.60 5.20 -13.52
CA LEU A 89 4.39 4.68 -12.16
C LEU A 89 5.53 5.03 -11.20
N VAL A 90 6.76 5.17 -11.71
CA VAL A 90 7.93 5.56 -10.92
C VAL A 90 8.02 7.08 -10.83
N GLU A 91 7.78 7.78 -11.93
CA GLU A 91 7.89 9.24 -12.01
C GLU A 91 6.77 9.95 -11.22
N ARG A 92 5.53 9.46 -11.32
CA ARG A 92 4.36 10.02 -10.62
C ARG A 92 4.10 9.34 -9.27
N TYR A 93 5.01 8.47 -8.86
CA TYR A 93 4.97 7.81 -7.56
C TYR A 93 4.81 8.80 -6.38
N PRO A 94 5.54 9.93 -6.33
CA PRO A 94 5.41 10.87 -5.22
C PRO A 94 4.01 11.49 -5.15
N ASP A 95 3.46 11.93 -6.29
CA ASP A 95 2.11 12.50 -6.36
C ASP A 95 1.06 11.48 -5.92
N PHE A 96 1.20 10.24 -6.38
CA PHE A 96 0.32 9.15 -5.96
C PHE A 96 0.42 8.89 -4.44
N TYR A 97 1.63 8.88 -3.90
CA TYR A 97 1.85 8.71 -2.47
C TYR A 97 1.19 9.83 -1.65
N TRP A 98 1.48 11.10 -1.98
CA TRP A 98 1.00 12.23 -1.20
C TRP A 98 -0.51 12.42 -1.29
N ASN A 99 -1.10 12.23 -2.48
CA ASN A 99 -2.53 12.46 -2.70
C ASN A 99 -3.41 11.28 -2.27
N SER A 100 -2.92 10.04 -2.40
CA SER A 100 -3.76 8.85 -2.22
C SER A 100 -3.36 7.98 -1.03
N ILE A 101 -2.10 8.03 -0.58
CA ILE A 101 -1.58 7.09 0.43
C ILE A 101 -1.35 7.76 1.78
N SER A 102 -0.68 8.92 1.78
CA SER A 102 -0.32 9.67 2.99
C SER A 102 -1.47 9.85 4.00
N PRO A 103 -2.72 10.15 3.58
CA PRO A 103 -3.85 10.30 4.50
C PRO A 103 -4.13 9.04 5.35
N HIS A 104 -3.84 7.86 4.82
CA HIS A 104 -4.12 6.57 5.46
C HIS A 104 -3.02 6.10 6.42
N LEU A 105 -1.82 6.71 6.37
CA LEU A 105 -0.66 6.19 7.08
C LEU A 105 -0.40 6.83 8.45
N LYS A 106 -1.09 7.92 8.80
CA LYS A 106 -0.77 8.73 9.99
C LYS A 106 -0.70 7.91 11.28
N GLU A 107 -1.72 7.08 11.55
CA GLU A 107 -1.76 6.23 12.76
C GLU A 107 -0.68 5.14 12.71
N ALA A 108 -0.51 4.47 11.57
CA ALA A 108 0.46 3.40 11.40
C ALA A 108 1.91 3.87 11.53
N VAL A 109 2.25 5.05 11.00
CA VAL A 109 3.57 5.68 11.18
C VAL A 109 3.85 5.91 12.66
N GLY A 110 2.86 6.34 13.44
CA GLY A 110 2.97 6.47 14.89
C GLY A 110 3.38 5.16 15.57
N TYR A 111 2.80 4.03 15.17
CA TYR A 111 3.16 2.71 15.69
C TYR A 111 4.54 2.23 15.23
N LEU A 112 4.86 2.39 13.95
CA LEU A 112 6.14 1.96 13.40
C LEU A 112 7.32 2.74 14.01
N ASN A 113 7.10 3.99 14.44
CA ASN A 113 8.16 4.80 15.01
C ASN A 113 8.66 4.28 16.39
N ILE A 114 7.88 3.42 17.06
CA ILE A 114 8.22 2.89 18.38
C ILE A 114 9.41 1.93 18.31
N THR A 115 9.51 1.12 17.26
CA THR A 115 10.52 0.06 17.14
C THR A 115 11.60 0.41 16.11
N THR A 116 12.81 -0.14 16.29
CA THR A 116 13.90 0.05 15.31
C THR A 116 13.54 -0.54 13.94
N SER A 117 12.90 -1.71 13.92
CA SER A 117 12.44 -2.34 12.68
C SER A 117 11.34 -1.53 11.99
N GLY A 118 10.41 -0.94 12.74
CA GLY A 118 9.37 -0.08 12.17
C GLY A 118 9.94 1.22 11.61
N ARG A 119 10.91 1.84 12.28
CA ARG A 119 11.64 3.00 11.74
C ARG A 119 12.38 2.69 10.43
N GLN A 120 12.87 1.45 10.26
CA GLN A 120 13.48 1.03 8.99
C GLN A 120 12.46 1.01 7.85
N TRP A 121 11.24 0.51 8.09
CA TRP A 121 10.16 0.56 7.09
C TRP A 121 9.79 1.99 6.70
N ILE A 122 9.69 2.89 7.68
CA ILE A 122 9.46 4.33 7.43
C ILE A 122 10.60 4.91 6.59
N ALA A 123 11.85 4.61 6.93
CA ALA A 123 13.01 5.10 6.20
C ALA A 123 13.05 4.59 4.75
N ASN A 124 12.74 3.31 4.51
CA ASN A 124 12.67 2.74 3.16
C ASN A 124 11.59 3.42 2.31
N LEU A 125 10.40 3.61 2.89
CA LEU A 125 9.28 4.29 2.23
C LEU A 125 9.68 5.71 1.80
N HIS A 126 10.26 6.50 2.72
CA HIS A 126 10.72 7.85 2.40
C HIS A 126 11.88 7.87 1.40
N SER A 127 12.79 6.89 1.46
CA SER A 127 13.88 6.75 0.50
C SER A 127 13.35 6.54 -0.92
N HIS A 128 12.34 5.68 -1.11
CA HIS A 128 11.74 5.46 -2.43
C HIS A 128 11.05 6.72 -2.97
N ILE A 129 10.30 7.43 -2.12
CA ILE A 129 9.66 8.70 -2.50
C ILE A 129 10.74 9.71 -2.91
N PHE A 130 11.79 9.86 -2.11
CA PHE A 130 12.89 10.77 -2.39
C PHE A 130 13.62 10.44 -3.70
N CYS A 131 13.92 9.16 -3.95
CA CYS A 131 14.54 8.72 -5.20
C CYS A 131 13.66 9.01 -6.41
N ALA A 132 12.35 8.80 -6.30
CA ALA A 132 11.38 9.11 -7.34
C ALA A 132 11.29 10.63 -7.62
N GLU A 133 11.17 11.46 -6.56
CA GLU A 133 11.09 12.93 -6.68
C GLU A 133 12.32 13.55 -7.34
N HIS A 134 13.50 13.00 -7.09
CA HIS A 134 14.77 13.58 -7.57
C HIS A 134 15.29 12.89 -8.83
N SER A 135 14.51 11.99 -9.44
CA SER A 135 14.92 11.19 -10.60
C SER A 135 16.28 10.50 -10.42
N PHE A 136 16.64 10.18 -9.17
CA PHE A 136 17.81 9.35 -8.93
C PHE A 136 17.46 7.97 -9.44
N ALA A 137 17.99 7.62 -10.61
CA ALA A 137 17.93 6.25 -11.10
C ALA A 137 18.48 5.35 -9.98
N LEU A 138 17.59 4.61 -9.32
CA LEU A 138 17.94 3.46 -8.51
C LEU A 138 18.60 2.48 -9.48
N MET A 139 19.93 2.62 -9.64
CA MET A 139 20.82 1.96 -10.60
C MET A 139 20.15 0.77 -11.33
N GLY A 140 19.65 1.05 -12.53
CA GLY A 140 19.44 0.02 -13.56
C GLY A 140 20.76 -0.29 -14.27
N PRO A 141 20.89 -1.45 -14.94
CA PRO A 141 22.07 -1.74 -15.72
C PRO A 141 22.26 -0.64 -16.76
N GLN A 142 23.51 -0.17 -16.91
CA GLN A 142 23.87 0.78 -17.96
C GLN A 142 23.45 0.22 -19.33
N ARG A 143 22.89 1.12 -20.16
CA ARG A 143 22.56 0.89 -21.57
C ARG A 143 23.74 0.32 -22.34
#